data_AF-A0A819DDU8-F1
#
_entry.id   AF-A0A819DDU8-F1
#
_cell.length_a   1.000
_cell.length_b   1.000
_cell.length_c   1.000
_cell.angle_alpha   90.00
_cell.angle_beta   90.00
_cell.angle_gamma   90.00
#
_symmetry.space_group_name_H-M   'P 1'
#
loop_
_entity.id
_entity.type
_entity.pdbx_description
1 polymer ?
#
loop_
_entity_poly.entity_id
_entity_poly.type
_entity_poly.pdbx_seq_one_letter_code
_entity_poly.pdbx_strand_id
1 'polypeptide(L)'
;MNQAPVQGDTLKSTTGMLLKKIPSKSMDPVLDWNLGGRCTQADPKWLPLGAPADGNGDNFTPAHPSYTSGHVVASSGTFEILRHFYRTDKISFAFESDEYNGQTKDSITGTIRPAITRQYKSFRQAEMENYYARVWLGVHWPFDERHAQIAAHKIASIIYKKLY
;
A
#
# COMPACT_ATOMS: atom_id res chain seq x y z
N MET A 1 21.04 -1.63 -45.12
CA MET A 1 20.78 -0.45 -44.26
C MET A 1 19.92 -0.90 -43.11
N ASN A 2 20.45 -0.84 -41.89
CA ASN A 2 19.84 -1.38 -40.69
C ASN A 2 18.63 -0.56 -40.26
N GLN A 3 17.51 -1.22 -40.00
CA GLN A 3 16.37 -0.63 -39.28
C GLN A 3 16.71 -0.60 -37.79
N ALA A 4 16.50 0.55 -37.16
CA ALA A 4 16.70 0.75 -35.73
C ALA A 4 15.70 -0.08 -34.92
N PRO A 5 16.10 -0.66 -33.76
CA PRO A 5 15.17 -1.38 -32.91
C PRO A 5 14.23 -0.41 -32.20
N VAL A 6 12.94 -0.74 -32.24
CA VAL A 6 11.86 -0.09 -31.52
C VAL A 6 12.18 -0.12 -30.02
N GLN A 7 12.26 1.07 -29.42
CA GLN A 7 12.50 1.28 -28.00
C GLN A 7 11.26 0.78 -27.24
N GLY A 8 11.38 -0.36 -26.57
CA GLY A 8 10.31 -0.91 -25.73
C GLY A 8 10.08 -0.01 -24.53
N ASP A 9 8.84 0.44 -24.37
CA ASP A 9 8.40 1.22 -23.20
C ASP A 9 8.72 0.46 -21.91
N THR A 10 9.73 0.93 -21.18
CA THR A 10 9.91 0.58 -19.78
C THR A 10 8.78 1.24 -18.98
N LEU A 11 7.65 0.53 -18.87
CA LEU A 11 6.71 0.73 -17.79
C LEU A 11 7.49 0.52 -16.48
N LYS A 12 7.84 1.62 -15.81
CA LYS A 12 8.33 1.61 -14.43
C LYS A 12 7.24 0.93 -13.60
N SER A 13 7.49 -0.32 -13.26
CA SER A 13 6.55 -1.20 -12.58
C SER A 13 6.06 -0.58 -11.28
N THR A 14 4.77 -0.35 -11.21
CA THR A 14 3.97 0.06 -10.04
C THR A 14 3.81 -1.07 -9.01
N THR A 15 4.83 -1.91 -8.84
CA THR A 15 4.73 -3.13 -8.05
C THR A 15 5.71 -3.03 -6.89
N GLY A 16 5.15 -3.02 -5.67
CA GLY A 16 5.90 -3.20 -4.44
C GLY A 16 6.87 -4.37 -4.51
N MET A 17 7.99 -4.26 -3.77
CA MET A 17 9.07 -5.26 -3.65
C MET A 17 9.06 -6.27 -4.81
N LEU A 18 9.56 -5.84 -5.97
CA LEU A 18 9.55 -6.68 -7.16
C LEU A 18 10.48 -7.86 -6.99
N LEU A 19 9.87 -9.01 -6.76
CA LEU A 19 10.42 -10.31 -7.11
C LEU A 19 10.31 -10.43 -8.64
N LYS A 20 11.42 -10.62 -9.35
CA LYS A 20 11.38 -10.82 -10.82
C LYS A 20 10.53 -12.05 -11.15
N LYS A 21 9.49 -11.85 -11.96
CA LYS A 21 8.62 -12.90 -12.50
C LYS A 21 9.42 -13.87 -13.36
N ILE A 22 9.54 -15.14 -12.95
CA ILE A 22 9.94 -16.23 -13.85
C ILE A 22 8.70 -16.61 -14.68
N PRO A 23 8.80 -16.75 -16.02
CA PRO A 23 7.65 -17.11 -16.83
C PRO A 23 7.28 -18.58 -16.58
N SER A 24 6.27 -18.83 -15.75
CA SER A 24 5.56 -20.11 -15.74
C SER A 24 4.08 -19.88 -16.07
N LYS A 25 3.57 -20.74 -16.95
CA LYS A 25 2.17 -20.74 -17.39
C LYS A 25 1.31 -21.20 -16.20
N SER A 26 0.21 -20.50 -15.96
CA SER A 26 -0.84 -20.74 -14.95
C SER A 26 -0.45 -20.48 -13.48
N MET A 27 -0.64 -19.26 -12.97
CA MET A 27 -0.79 -19.03 -11.52
C MET A 27 -1.73 -17.86 -11.21
N ASP A 28 -2.50 -18.04 -10.14
CA ASP A 28 -3.57 -17.18 -9.60
C ASP A 28 -2.97 -15.94 -8.89
N PRO A 29 -3.37 -14.70 -9.21
CA PRO A 29 -2.69 -13.46 -8.79
C PRO A 29 -2.67 -13.17 -7.28
N VAL A 30 -3.43 -13.91 -6.47
CA VAL A 30 -3.54 -13.68 -5.01
C VAL A 30 -2.63 -14.61 -4.20
N LEU A 31 -2.18 -15.74 -4.76
CA LEU A 31 -1.42 -16.77 -4.05
C LEU A 31 0.11 -16.61 -4.11
N ASP A 32 0.64 -15.82 -5.05
CA ASP A 32 2.08 -15.77 -5.35
C ASP A 32 2.86 -14.66 -4.59
N TRP A 33 2.17 -13.80 -3.84
CA TRP A 33 2.83 -12.75 -3.05
C TRP A 33 3.58 -13.26 -1.81
N ASN A 34 3.52 -14.57 -1.55
CA ASN A 34 3.85 -15.15 -0.26
C ASN A 34 5.15 -15.95 -0.20
N LEU A 35 5.93 -16.07 -1.26
CA LEU A 35 7.10 -16.95 -1.20
C LEU A 35 8.30 -16.28 -1.85
N GLY A 36 9.23 -15.85 -1.01
CA GLY A 36 10.68 -15.85 -1.32
C GLY A 36 11.17 -17.28 -1.59
N GLY A 37 10.54 -17.95 -2.54
CA GLY A 37 10.78 -19.33 -2.94
C GLY A 37 11.86 -19.42 -4.00
N ARG A 38 12.11 -20.63 -4.48
CA ARG A 38 13.11 -20.94 -5.52
C ARG A 38 12.91 -20.18 -6.85
N CYS A 39 11.82 -19.44 -6.99
CA CYS A 39 11.47 -18.65 -8.16
C CYS A 39 11.68 -17.15 -7.99
N THR A 40 12.23 -16.69 -6.86
CA THR A 40 12.48 -15.27 -6.62
C THR A 40 13.98 -14.99 -6.58
N GLN A 41 14.45 -14.11 -7.45
CA GLN A 41 15.85 -13.66 -7.47
C GLN A 41 15.97 -12.31 -6.75
N ALA A 42 16.85 -12.24 -5.75
CA ALA A 42 17.18 -10.98 -5.11
C ALA A 42 17.81 -10.01 -6.14
N ASP A 43 17.42 -8.74 -6.07
CA ASP A 43 18.03 -7.67 -6.86
C ASP A 43 18.76 -6.71 -5.91
N PRO A 44 20.10 -6.76 -5.83
CA PRO A 44 20.88 -5.90 -4.97
C PRO A 44 20.80 -4.40 -5.31
N LYS A 45 20.25 -4.05 -6.48
CA LYS A 45 20.09 -2.66 -6.93
C LYS A 45 18.66 -2.16 -6.82
N TRP A 46 17.73 -3.01 -6.36
CA TRP A 46 16.35 -2.61 -6.17
C TRP A 46 16.23 -1.57 -5.06
N LEU A 47 15.42 -0.53 -5.32
CA LEU A 47 15.10 0.51 -4.36
C LEU A 47 13.56 0.61 -4.25
N PRO A 48 13.00 0.72 -3.04
CA PRO A 48 11.59 1.00 -2.86
C PRO A 48 11.25 2.41 -3.37
N LEU A 49 9.96 2.65 -3.63
CA LEU A 49 9.48 4.03 -3.72
C LEU A 49 9.68 4.74 -2.37
N GLY A 50 9.52 4.00 -1.27
CA GLY A 50 9.79 4.42 0.10
C GLY A 50 8.65 5.24 0.70
N ALA A 51 8.63 5.34 2.03
CA ALA A 51 7.78 6.28 2.72
C ALA A 51 8.19 7.70 2.32
N PRO A 52 7.25 8.56 1.90
CA PRO A 52 7.58 9.91 1.48
C PRO A 52 8.10 10.74 2.65
N ALA A 53 9.14 11.55 2.42
CA ALA A 53 9.63 12.54 3.37
C ALA A 53 9.11 13.96 3.06
N ASP A 54 8.19 14.08 2.11
CA ASP A 54 7.44 15.31 1.80
C ASP A 54 8.30 16.55 1.54
N GLY A 55 9.44 16.34 0.88
CA GLY A 55 10.41 17.38 0.56
C GLY A 55 11.37 17.70 1.71
N ASN A 56 11.28 17.01 2.84
CA ASN A 56 12.14 17.18 4.02
C ASN A 56 13.28 16.15 4.08
N GLY A 57 13.67 15.59 2.93
CA GLY A 57 14.71 14.57 2.81
C GLY A 57 14.35 13.52 1.78
N ASP A 58 15.17 12.47 1.70
CA ASP A 58 14.93 11.31 0.83
C ASP A 58 13.79 10.44 1.37
N ASN A 59 13.10 9.75 0.47
CA ASN A 59 12.17 8.71 0.87
C ASN A 59 12.90 7.59 1.62
N PHE A 60 12.24 7.00 2.61
CA PHE A 60 12.89 6.12 3.57
C PHE A 60 12.11 4.83 3.84
N THR A 61 12.78 3.86 4.43
CA THR A 61 12.11 2.72 5.07
C THR A 61 11.96 3.05 6.56
N PRO A 62 10.74 3.02 7.13
CA PRO A 62 10.54 3.29 8.54
C PRO A 62 11.44 2.42 9.45
N ALA A 63 11.98 3.03 10.51
CA ALA A 63 12.98 2.41 11.39
C ALA A 63 12.36 1.47 12.44
N HIS A 64 11.59 0.49 11.98
CA HIS A 64 11.00 -0.58 12.80
C HIS A 64 10.81 -1.84 11.95
N PRO A 65 10.66 -3.03 12.56
CA PRO A 65 10.35 -4.26 11.82
C PRO A 65 9.09 -4.09 10.94
N SER A 66 9.03 -4.80 9.81
CA SER A 66 7.90 -4.71 8.88
C SER A 66 6.66 -5.47 9.39
N TYR A 67 6.84 -6.55 10.15
CA TYR A 67 5.73 -7.41 10.58
C TYR A 67 5.21 -7.04 11.96
N THR A 68 3.93 -6.71 12.15
CA THR A 68 2.90 -6.43 11.13
C THR A 68 2.86 -4.94 10.76
N SER A 69 2.17 -4.58 9.68
CA SER A 69 1.99 -3.18 9.27
C SER A 69 1.19 -2.36 10.29
N GLY A 70 1.85 -1.38 10.91
CA GLY A 70 1.22 -0.48 11.88
C GLY A 70 0.13 0.40 11.25
N HIS A 71 0.31 0.81 9.99
CA HIS A 71 -0.68 1.58 9.24
C HIS A 71 -1.99 0.81 9.08
N VAL A 72 -1.91 -0.45 8.68
CA VAL A 72 -3.10 -1.28 8.50
C VAL A 72 -3.75 -1.65 9.81
N VAL A 73 -2.97 -1.83 10.89
CA VAL A 73 -3.56 -2.00 12.22
C VAL A 73 -4.41 -0.79 12.60
N ALA A 74 -3.86 0.43 12.46
CA ALA A 74 -4.56 1.65 12.81
C ALA A 74 -5.80 1.89 11.93
N SER A 75 -5.65 1.80 10.61
CA SER A 75 -6.74 2.07 9.66
C SER A 75 -7.83 1.01 9.73
N SER A 76 -7.48 -0.28 9.73
CA SER A 76 -8.46 -1.36 9.79
C SER A 76 -9.19 -1.40 11.12
N GLY A 77 -8.50 -1.11 12.22
CA GLY A 77 -9.13 -0.95 13.53
C GLY A 77 -10.16 0.20 13.53
N THR A 78 -9.77 1.35 12.97
CA THR A 78 -10.64 2.53 12.86
C THR A 78 -11.89 2.23 12.01
N PHE A 79 -11.72 1.71 10.80
CA PHE A 79 -12.84 1.41 9.91
C PHE A 79 -13.73 0.29 10.46
N GLU A 80 -13.18 -0.67 11.19
CA GLU A 80 -13.99 -1.69 11.87
C GLU A 80 -14.86 -1.10 12.98
N ILE A 81 -14.32 -0.20 13.81
CA ILE A 81 -15.11 0.52 14.81
C ILE A 81 -16.22 1.34 14.13
N LEU A 82 -15.93 2.03 13.03
CA LEU A 82 -16.93 2.80 12.28
C LEU A 82 -18.04 1.89 11.71
N ARG A 83 -17.68 0.71 11.19
CA ARG A 83 -18.65 -0.30 10.71
C ARG A 83 -19.57 -0.78 11.84
N HIS A 84 -19.04 -1.04 13.03
CA HIS A 84 -19.85 -1.39 14.20
C HIS A 84 -20.75 -0.22 14.64
N PHE A 85 -20.18 0.98 14.74
CA PHE A 85 -20.89 2.18 15.20
C PHE A 85 -22.07 2.55 14.32
N TYR A 86 -21.86 2.66 13.01
CA TYR A 86 -22.93 2.99 12.06
C TYR A 86 -23.78 1.78 11.65
N ARG A 87 -23.38 0.56 12.05
CA ARG A 87 -24.02 -0.71 11.67
C ARG A 87 -24.09 -0.91 10.15
N THR A 88 -23.15 -0.32 9.41
CA THR A 88 -23.05 -0.42 7.96
C THR A 88 -21.63 -0.11 7.49
N ASP A 89 -21.22 -0.72 6.37
CA ASP A 89 -20.00 -0.38 5.65
C ASP A 89 -20.24 0.68 4.56
N LYS A 90 -21.50 0.80 4.09
CA LYS A 90 -21.88 1.55 2.89
C LYS A 90 -22.09 3.04 3.15
N ILE A 91 -21.06 3.69 3.67
CA ILE A 91 -21.03 5.15 3.84
C ILE A 91 -20.07 5.72 2.80
N SER A 92 -20.59 6.61 1.95
CA SER A 92 -19.78 7.32 0.96
C SER A 92 -19.17 8.57 1.57
N PHE A 93 -17.92 8.86 1.25
CA PHE A 93 -17.23 10.06 1.72
C PHE A 93 -16.11 10.47 0.77
N ALA A 94 -15.77 11.76 0.82
CA ALA A 94 -14.62 12.34 0.14
C ALA A 94 -13.46 12.47 1.13
N PHE A 95 -12.23 12.28 0.66
CA PHE A 95 -11.03 12.49 1.46
C PHE A 95 -9.91 13.08 0.61
N GLU A 96 -9.33 14.18 1.08
CA GLU A 96 -8.09 14.75 0.53
C GLU A 96 -6.98 14.53 1.54
N SER A 97 -5.86 13.99 1.07
CA SER A 97 -4.69 13.73 1.91
C SER A 97 -3.75 14.92 1.88
N ASP A 98 -3.14 15.25 3.01
CA ASP A 98 -2.09 16.29 3.05
C ASP A 98 -0.89 15.94 2.17
N GLU A 99 -0.64 14.65 1.93
CA GLU A 99 0.32 14.15 0.94
C GLU A 99 0.07 14.63 -0.50
N TYR A 100 -1.19 14.93 -0.85
CA TYR A 100 -1.66 15.34 -2.18
C TYR A 100 -2.69 16.48 -2.05
N ASN A 101 -2.26 17.61 -1.47
CA ASN A 101 -3.10 18.78 -1.18
C ASN A 101 -2.76 20.01 -2.05
N GLY A 102 -1.91 19.85 -3.08
CA GLY A 102 -1.46 20.99 -3.89
C GLY A 102 -0.41 21.87 -3.23
N GLN A 103 0.17 21.45 -2.10
CA GLN A 103 1.20 22.19 -1.37
C GLN A 103 2.42 21.32 -1.05
N THR A 104 2.20 20.07 -0.64
CA THR A 104 3.25 19.13 -0.28
C THR A 104 4.16 18.82 -1.46
N LYS A 105 5.47 18.82 -1.22
CA LYS A 105 6.49 18.57 -2.25
C LYS A 105 6.83 17.09 -2.34
N ASP A 106 7.09 16.63 -3.55
CA ASP A 106 7.69 15.33 -3.77
C ASP A 106 9.19 15.37 -3.42
N SER A 107 9.64 14.42 -2.60
CA SER A 107 11.04 14.32 -2.18
C SER A 107 12.00 13.96 -3.30
N ILE A 108 11.54 13.28 -4.36
CA ILE A 108 12.41 12.82 -5.44
C ILE A 108 12.55 13.92 -6.51
N THR A 109 11.45 14.54 -6.90
CA THR A 109 11.44 15.54 -7.98
C THR A 109 11.50 16.99 -7.49
N GLY A 110 11.20 17.23 -6.21
CA GLY A 110 11.05 18.57 -5.63
C GLY A 110 9.78 19.31 -6.07
N THR A 111 8.94 18.69 -6.91
CA THR A 111 7.72 19.33 -7.44
C THR A 111 6.58 19.27 -6.44
N ILE A 112 5.71 20.29 -6.44
CA ILE A 112 4.46 20.26 -5.66
C ILE A 112 3.55 19.15 -6.22
N ARG A 113 3.11 18.24 -5.35
CA ARG A 113 2.15 17.20 -5.69
C ARG A 113 0.76 17.82 -5.87
N PRO A 114 -0.01 17.42 -6.90
CA PRO A 114 -1.33 18.00 -7.16
C PRO A 114 -2.31 17.72 -6.01
N ALA A 115 -3.32 18.58 -5.87
CA ALA A 115 -4.45 18.33 -4.98
C ALA A 115 -5.30 17.18 -5.55
N ILE A 116 -5.50 16.13 -4.76
CA ILE A 116 -6.31 14.96 -5.13
C ILE A 116 -7.31 14.65 -4.02
N THR A 117 -8.58 14.95 -4.29
CA THR A 117 -9.69 14.44 -3.48
C THR A 117 -10.14 13.07 -4.00
N ARG A 118 -10.03 12.04 -3.15
CA ARG A 118 -10.56 10.69 -3.40
C ARG A 118 -12.02 10.60 -2.99
N GLN A 119 -12.80 9.81 -3.73
CA GLN A 119 -14.18 9.49 -3.40
C GLN A 119 -14.30 8.00 -3.09
N TYR A 120 -14.81 7.67 -1.90
CA TYR A 120 -15.05 6.30 -1.46
C TYR A 120 -16.54 6.05 -1.32
N LYS A 121 -16.96 4.84 -1.69
CA LYS A 121 -18.35 4.37 -1.60
C LYS A 121 -18.63 3.61 -0.31
N SER A 122 -17.57 3.19 0.39
CA SER A 122 -17.66 2.45 1.65
C SER A 122 -16.38 2.57 2.48
N PHE A 123 -16.47 2.28 3.78
CA PHE A 123 -15.28 2.21 4.65
C PHE A 123 -14.31 1.12 4.20
N ARG A 124 -14.81 -0.05 3.76
CA ARG A 124 -14.00 -1.12 3.20
C ARG A 124 -13.19 -0.67 1.98
N GLN A 125 -13.73 0.19 1.12
CA GLN A 125 -12.98 0.68 -0.03
C GLN A 125 -11.76 1.50 0.40
N ALA A 126 -11.95 2.44 1.33
CA ALA A 126 -10.85 3.26 1.85
C ALA A 126 -9.83 2.45 2.66
N GLU A 127 -10.32 1.51 3.47
CA GLU A 127 -9.48 0.55 4.20
C GLU A 127 -8.58 -0.26 3.25
N MET A 128 -9.13 -0.76 2.13
CA MET A 128 -8.34 -1.52 1.17
C MET A 128 -7.36 -0.66 0.38
N GLU A 129 -7.68 0.60 0.08
CA GLU A 129 -6.70 1.52 -0.51
C GLU A 129 -5.53 1.77 0.47
N ASN A 130 -5.82 1.96 1.76
CA ASN A 130 -4.78 2.07 2.80
C ASN A 130 -3.96 0.78 2.94
N TYR A 131 -4.62 -0.38 2.86
CA TYR A 131 -3.99 -1.70 2.88
C TYR A 131 -2.94 -1.87 1.78
N TYR A 132 -3.28 -1.53 0.55
CA TYR A 132 -2.35 -1.72 -0.57
C TYR A 132 -1.28 -0.63 -0.66
N ALA A 133 -1.53 0.56 -0.11
CA ALA A 133 -0.63 1.70 -0.25
C ALA A 133 0.80 1.39 0.21
N ARG A 134 0.96 0.60 1.27
CA ARG A 134 2.29 0.25 1.81
C ARG A 134 3.03 -0.79 0.97
N VAL A 135 2.29 -1.69 0.33
CA VAL A 135 2.82 -2.56 -0.71
C VAL A 135 3.28 -1.72 -1.88
N TRP A 136 2.48 -0.78 -2.38
CA TRP A 136 2.87 0.09 -3.51
C TRP A 136 4.10 0.95 -3.22
N LEU A 137 4.28 1.42 -1.97
CA LEU A 137 5.48 2.13 -1.54
C LEU A 137 6.71 1.20 -1.42
N GLY A 138 6.50 -0.12 -1.38
CA GLY A 138 7.57 -1.11 -1.24
C GLY A 138 8.15 -1.19 0.17
N VAL A 139 7.39 -0.80 1.20
CA VAL A 139 7.84 -0.78 2.61
C VAL A 139 7.24 -1.91 3.46
N HIS A 140 6.28 -2.66 2.92
CA HIS A 140 5.66 -3.81 3.56
C HIS A 140 5.35 -4.92 2.55
N TRP A 141 5.35 -6.16 3.04
CA TRP A 141 4.90 -7.32 2.28
C TRP A 141 3.38 -7.51 2.38
N PRO A 142 2.73 -8.13 1.38
CA PRO A 142 1.28 -8.38 1.46
C PRO A 142 0.82 -9.19 2.68
N PHE A 143 1.67 -10.06 3.24
CA PHE A 143 1.37 -10.77 4.48
C PHE A 143 1.45 -9.89 5.73
N ASP A 144 2.30 -8.85 5.73
CA ASP A 144 2.36 -7.86 6.83
C ASP A 144 1.00 -7.17 6.95
N GLU A 145 0.43 -6.80 5.80
CA GLU A 145 -0.88 -6.14 5.70
C GLU A 145 -2.02 -7.11 6.07
N ARG A 146 -1.99 -8.34 5.54
CA ARG A 146 -3.05 -9.33 5.79
C ARG A 146 -3.19 -9.64 7.27
N HIS A 147 -2.07 -9.90 7.95
CA HIS A 147 -2.09 -10.25 9.36
C HIS A 147 -2.40 -9.04 10.25
N ALA A 148 -1.94 -7.84 9.89
CA ALA A 148 -2.35 -6.59 10.51
C ALA A 148 -3.88 -6.42 10.48
N GLN A 149 -4.49 -6.55 9.30
CA GLN A 149 -5.93 -6.35 9.11
C GLN A 149 -6.75 -7.35 9.95
N ILE A 150 -6.41 -8.64 9.88
CA ILE A 150 -7.11 -9.69 10.64
C ILE A 150 -7.04 -9.43 12.15
N ALA A 151 -5.85 -9.06 12.66
CA ALA A 151 -5.67 -8.75 14.07
C ALA A 151 -6.48 -7.52 14.48
N ALA A 152 -6.41 -6.44 13.70
CA ALA A 152 -7.09 -5.19 13.99
C ALA A 152 -8.62 -5.32 13.99
N HIS A 153 -9.21 -6.05 13.03
CA HIS A 153 -10.65 -6.30 13.01
C HIS A 153 -11.12 -7.03 14.27
N LYS A 154 -10.38 -8.06 14.69
CA LYS A 154 -10.70 -8.81 15.91
C LYS A 154 -10.60 -7.93 17.15
N ILE A 155 -9.51 -7.16 17.29
CA ILE A 155 -9.30 -6.26 18.42
C ILE A 155 -10.41 -5.21 18.48
N ALA A 156 -10.70 -4.54 17.37
CA ALA A 156 -11.77 -3.54 17.29
C ALA A 156 -13.14 -4.14 17.65
N SER A 157 -13.46 -5.31 17.12
CA SER A 157 -14.71 -6.03 17.45
C SER A 157 -14.81 -6.38 18.94
N ILE A 158 -13.72 -6.80 19.57
CA ILE A 158 -13.69 -7.13 21.01
C ILE A 158 -13.87 -5.86 21.84
N ILE A 159 -13.15 -4.78 21.50
CA ILE A 159 -13.23 -3.50 22.22
C ILE A 159 -14.65 -2.92 22.10
N TYR A 160 -15.22 -2.89 20.90
CA TYR A 160 -16.56 -2.34 20.69
C TYR A 160 -17.61 -3.06 21.54
N LYS A 161 -17.63 -4.41 21.51
CA LYS A 161 -18.54 -5.24 22.32
C LYS A 161 -18.35 -5.11 23.83
N LYS A 162 -17.19 -4.63 24.28
CA LYS A 162 -16.91 -4.42 25.70
C LYS A 162 -17.41 -3.06 26.18
N LEU A 163 -17.49 -2.08 25.28
CA LEU A 163 -17.87 -0.70 25.58
C LEU A 163 -19.38 -0.44 25.38
N TYR A 164 -20.02 -1.21 24.50
CA TYR A 164 -21.43 -1.07 24.11
C TYR A 164 -22.11 -2.44 24.09
#